data_AF-A0A8C6GAI1-F1
#
_entry.id   AF-A0A8C6GAI1-F1
#
_cell.length_a   1.000
_cell.length_b   1.000
_cell.length_c   1.000
_cell.angle_alpha   90.00
_cell.angle_beta   90.00
_cell.angle_gamma   90.00
#
_symmetry.space_group_name_H-M   'P 1'
#
loop_
_entity.id
_entity.type
_entity.pdbx_description
1 polymer ?
#
loop_
_entity_poly.entity_id
_entity_poly.type
_entity_poly.pdbx_seq_one_letter_code
_entity_poly.pdbx_strand_id
1 'polypeptide(L)'
;MCLRIGSLNVDEFRKVLMKTGLVLVVLGHVSFIAAAVLHGTMLRFVATTSDAVVLQYCVVDILSVTSAIVVIVAGISTIVLSRYLPSTPLRWTVFSLSMACALLSLTCALGLLASIAVTFATKGRALLAACTFENPELPTLAPDCPFDPTRIYSSSLCLWAISLIFCLAESMSAVRCAQLMHGLLKLRPWWGKSCHHTKPFLLPI
;
A
#
# COMPACT_ATOMS: atom_id res chain seq x y z
N MET A 1 -38.01 -6.08 1.43
CA MET A 1 -37.95 -4.91 0.53
C MET A 1 -36.51 -4.70 0.07
N CYS A 2 -36.24 -4.87 -1.23
CA CYS A 2 -34.92 -4.65 -1.85
C CYS A 2 -34.51 -3.18 -1.70
N LEU A 3 -33.37 -2.95 -1.06
CA LEU A 3 -32.83 -1.60 -0.86
C LEU A 3 -32.07 -1.18 -2.12
N ARG A 4 -32.64 -0.27 -2.91
CA ARG A 4 -32.01 0.29 -4.11
C ARG A 4 -31.03 1.39 -3.70
N ILE A 5 -29.77 1.03 -3.51
CA ILE A 5 -28.67 1.99 -3.33
C ILE A 5 -28.28 2.46 -4.73
N GLY A 6 -28.79 3.64 -5.13
CA GLY A 6 -28.37 4.37 -6.33
C GLY A 6 -27.98 3.49 -7.53
N SER A 7 -28.96 3.06 -8.32
CA SER A 7 -28.79 2.27 -9.57
C SER A 7 -28.18 0.86 -9.44
N LEU A 8 -27.35 0.56 -8.41
CA LEU A 8 -26.74 -0.75 -8.19
C LEU A 8 -27.55 -1.59 -7.19
N ASN A 9 -27.80 -2.86 -7.51
CA ASN A 9 -28.33 -3.82 -6.54
C ASN A 9 -27.30 -4.08 -5.42
N VAL A 10 -27.77 -4.38 -4.21
CA VAL A 10 -26.90 -4.68 -3.05
C VAL A 10 -25.92 -5.82 -3.36
N ASP A 11 -26.36 -6.80 -4.16
CA ASP A 11 -25.53 -7.92 -4.61
C ASP A 11 -24.41 -7.50 -5.56
N GLU A 12 -24.66 -6.57 -6.48
CA GLU A 12 -23.63 -6.02 -7.36
C GLU A 12 -22.60 -5.21 -6.56
N PHE A 13 -23.06 -4.43 -5.57
CA PHE A 13 -22.15 -3.68 -4.70
C PHE A 13 -21.25 -4.63 -3.90
N ARG A 14 -21.81 -5.72 -3.37
CA ARG A 14 -21.07 -6.77 -2.67
C ARG A 14 -19.99 -7.39 -3.57
N LYS A 15 -20.31 -7.70 -4.83
CA LYS A 15 -19.35 -8.23 -5.81
C LYS A 15 -18.21 -7.25 -6.07
N VAL A 16 -18.52 -5.97 -6.27
CA VAL A 16 -17.52 -4.91 -6.47
C VAL A 16 -16.61 -4.79 -5.25
N LEU A 17 -17.16 -4.80 -4.04
CA LEU A 17 -16.40 -4.73 -2.80
C LEU A 17 -15.48 -5.95 -2.63
N MET A 18 -15.99 -7.15 -2.93
CA MET A 18 -15.21 -8.38 -2.88
C MET A 18 -14.07 -8.39 -3.91
N LYS A 19 -14.33 -7.97 -5.15
CA LYS A 19 -13.28 -7.82 -6.19
C LYS A 19 -12.23 -6.80 -5.79
N THR A 20 -12.65 -5.67 -5.22
CA THR A 20 -11.74 -4.59 -4.77
C THR A 20 -10.89 -5.06 -3.61
N GLY A 21 -11.48 -5.76 -2.62
CA GLY A 21 -10.74 -6.34 -1.51
C GLY A 21 -9.74 -7.41 -1.96
N LEU A 22 -10.10 -8.27 -2.91
CA LEU A 22 -9.18 -9.26 -3.48
C LEU A 22 -7.99 -8.58 -4.18
N VAL A 23 -8.24 -7.54 -4.97
CA VAL A 23 -7.17 -6.76 -5.63
C VAL A 23 -6.23 -6.13 -4.61
N LEU A 24 -6.76 -5.53 -3.54
CA LEU A 24 -5.94 -4.96 -2.45
C LEU A 24 -5.08 -6.04 -1.77
N VAL A 25 -5.64 -7.22 -1.46
CA VAL A 25 -4.88 -8.32 -0.87
C VAL A 25 -3.74 -8.78 -1.79
N VAL A 26 -4.03 -8.99 -3.08
CA VAL A 26 -3.01 -9.43 -4.04
C VAL A 26 -1.92 -8.38 -4.21
N LEU A 27 -2.28 -7.10 -4.37
CA LEU A 27 -1.31 -6.01 -4.46
C LEU A 27 -0.45 -5.94 -3.20
N GLY A 28 -1.07 -5.93 -2.02
CA GLY A 28 -0.35 -5.88 -0.74
C GLY A 28 0.61 -7.06 -0.54
N HIS A 29 0.26 -8.27 -0.98
CA HIS A 29 1.18 -9.41 -0.93
C HIS A 29 2.39 -9.23 -1.84
N VAL A 30 2.19 -8.81 -3.09
CA VAL A 30 3.30 -8.61 -4.02
C VAL A 30 4.21 -7.48 -3.54
N SER A 31 3.64 -6.39 -3.02
CA SER A 31 4.38 -5.29 -2.40
C SER A 31 5.14 -5.73 -1.15
N PHE A 32 4.53 -6.56 -0.30
CA PHE A 32 5.19 -7.08 0.90
C PHE A 32 6.40 -7.95 0.53
N ILE A 33 6.27 -8.80 -0.49
CA ILE A 33 7.39 -9.61 -1.00
C ILE A 33 8.50 -8.71 -1.55
N ALA A 34 8.16 -7.73 -2.37
CA ALA A 34 9.14 -6.79 -2.93
C ALA A 34 9.86 -6.00 -1.82
N ALA A 35 9.12 -5.51 -0.82
CA ALA A 35 9.68 -4.82 0.34
C ALA A 35 10.56 -5.74 1.20
N ALA A 36 10.18 -7.01 1.42
CA ALA A 36 10.99 -7.96 2.16
C ALA A 36 12.32 -8.28 1.45
N VAL A 37 12.31 -8.39 0.11
CA VAL A 37 13.54 -8.55 -0.68
C VAL A 37 14.42 -7.31 -0.55
N LEU A 38 13.85 -6.10 -0.65
CA LEU A 38 14.58 -4.84 -0.45
C LEU A 38 15.18 -4.74 0.96
N HIS A 39 14.40 -5.07 1.98
CA HIS A 39 14.86 -5.11 3.37
C HIS A 39 16.06 -6.05 3.55
N GLY A 40 15.97 -7.26 2.97
CA GLY A 40 17.08 -8.23 2.99
C GLY A 40 18.33 -7.74 2.27
N THR A 41 18.18 -6.98 1.18
CA THR A 41 19.32 -6.34 0.53
C THR A 41 19.92 -5.24 1.40
N MET A 42 19.11 -4.40 2.06
CA MET A 42 19.58 -3.29 2.90
C MET A 42 20.35 -3.74 4.15
N LEU A 43 19.91 -4.82 4.80
CA LEU A 43 20.63 -5.40 5.95
C LEU A 43 22.08 -5.78 5.60
N ARG A 44 22.35 -6.10 4.33
CA ARG A 44 23.69 -6.40 3.84
C ARG A 44 24.55 -5.16 3.60
N PHE A 45 23.95 -3.98 3.40
CA PHE A 45 24.64 -2.71 3.12
C PHE A 45 24.80 -1.79 4.34
N VAL A 46 23.90 -1.88 5.33
CA VAL A 46 23.87 -1.01 6.53
C VAL A 46 25.03 -1.28 7.52
N ALA A 47 25.71 -2.41 7.43
CA ALA A 47 26.73 -2.80 8.40
C ALA A 47 27.97 -1.88 8.45
N THR A 48 28.10 -0.90 7.56
CA THR A 48 29.38 -0.16 7.38
C THR A 48 29.30 1.37 7.31
N THR A 49 28.15 2.04 7.21
CA THR A 49 28.12 3.52 7.05
C THR A 49 26.93 4.23 7.73
N SER A 50 27.21 5.24 8.55
CA SER A 50 26.23 6.10 9.23
C SER A 50 25.98 7.40 8.45
N ASP A 51 25.51 7.29 7.21
CA ASP A 51 25.18 8.44 6.35
C ASP A 51 23.68 8.76 6.33
N ALA A 52 23.32 10.03 6.21
CA ALA A 52 21.93 10.49 6.13
C ALA A 52 21.14 9.86 4.96
N VAL A 53 21.83 9.50 3.88
CA VAL A 53 21.24 8.85 2.70
C VAL A 53 20.86 7.39 3.00
N VAL A 54 21.66 6.68 3.79
CA VAL A 54 21.37 5.30 4.24
C VAL A 54 20.16 5.29 5.17
N LEU A 55 20.05 6.28 6.07
CA LEU A 55 18.89 6.45 6.94
C LEU A 55 17.60 6.65 6.13
N GLN A 56 17.65 7.47 5.06
CA GLN A 56 16.51 7.68 4.18
C GLN A 56 16.02 6.36 3.55
N TYR A 57 16.93 5.52 3.04
CA TYR A 57 16.55 4.24 2.46
C TYR A 57 15.91 3.30 3.50
N CYS A 58 16.45 3.25 4.72
CA CYS A 58 15.88 2.45 5.81
C CYS A 58 14.45 2.90 6.18
N VAL A 59 14.23 4.21 6.28
CA VAL A 59 12.90 4.76 6.59
C VAL A 59 11.90 4.41 5.49
N VAL A 60 12.28 4.58 4.22
CA VAL A 60 11.41 4.28 3.07
C VAL A 60 11.07 2.80 2.99
N ASP A 61 12.04 1.93 3.30
CA ASP A 61 11.85 0.48 3.33
C ASP A 61 10.86 0.06 4.44
N ILE A 62 11.05 0.55 5.67
CA ILE A 62 10.10 0.30 6.78
C ILE A 62 8.71 0.84 6.45
N LEU A 63 8.62 2.03 5.85
CA LEU A 63 7.35 2.59 5.38
C LEU A 63 6.71 1.72 4.29
N SER A 64 7.50 1.11 3.41
CA SER A 64 7.00 0.20 2.37
C SER A 64 6.42 -1.08 2.99
N VAL A 65 7.14 -1.72 3.90
CA VAL A 65 6.69 -2.94 4.61
C VAL A 65 5.41 -2.66 5.40
N THR A 66 5.39 -1.56 6.17
CA THR A 66 4.21 -1.17 6.95
C THR A 66 3.02 -0.84 6.05
N SER A 67 3.24 -0.14 4.93
CA SER A 67 2.21 0.11 3.91
C SER A 67 1.59 -1.19 3.40
N ALA A 68 2.41 -2.14 2.97
CA ALA A 68 1.95 -3.40 2.42
C ALA A 68 1.11 -4.21 3.42
N ILE A 69 1.51 -4.26 4.69
CA ILE A 69 0.73 -4.91 5.76
C ILE A 69 -0.63 -4.21 5.92
N VAL A 70 -0.64 -2.88 5.98
CA VAL A 70 -1.86 -2.08 6.15
C VAL A 70 -2.80 -2.29 4.96
N VAL A 71 -2.28 -2.39 3.72
CA VAL A 71 -3.04 -2.71 2.50
C VAL A 71 -3.66 -4.11 2.56
N ILE A 72 -2.92 -5.12 3.03
CA ILE A 72 -3.46 -6.48 3.20
C ILE A 72 -4.61 -6.47 4.22
N VAL A 73 -4.43 -5.82 5.37
CA VAL A 73 -5.49 -5.69 6.39
C VAL A 73 -6.70 -4.94 5.83
N ALA A 74 -6.49 -3.92 4.99
CA ALA A 74 -7.56 -3.18 4.31
C ALA A 74 -8.34 -4.06 3.34
N GLY A 75 -7.63 -4.86 2.54
CA GLY A 75 -8.23 -5.81 1.61
C GLY A 75 -9.08 -6.86 2.33
N ILE A 76 -8.56 -7.47 3.41
CA ILE A 76 -9.30 -8.43 4.23
C ILE A 76 -10.53 -7.77 4.86
N SER A 77 -10.37 -6.59 5.46
CA SER A 77 -11.48 -5.85 6.08
C SER A 77 -12.57 -5.50 5.05
N THR A 78 -12.17 -5.16 3.82
CA THR A 78 -13.09 -4.91 2.70
C THR A 78 -13.85 -6.18 2.28
N ILE A 79 -13.18 -7.34 2.25
CA ILE A 79 -13.82 -8.63 1.97
C ILE A 79 -14.82 -8.99 3.08
N VAL A 80 -14.44 -8.81 4.35
CA VAL A 80 -15.34 -9.06 5.50
C VAL A 80 -16.54 -8.11 5.45
N LEU A 81 -16.32 -6.84 5.13
CA LEU A 81 -17.40 -5.87 4.96
C LEU A 81 -18.35 -6.25 3.83
N SER A 82 -17.84 -6.88 2.77
CA SER A 82 -18.71 -7.38 1.70
C SER A 82 -19.71 -8.39 2.25
N ARG A 83 -19.35 -9.22 3.24
CA ARG A 83 -20.27 -10.16 3.92
C ARG A 83 -21.18 -9.47 4.94
N TYR A 84 -20.62 -8.57 5.74
CA TYR A 84 -21.28 -7.87 6.85
C TYR A 84 -21.63 -6.40 6.55
N LEU A 85 -22.16 -6.13 5.36
CA LEU A 85 -22.58 -4.81 4.90
C LEU A 85 -23.40 -3.97 5.91
N PRO A 86 -24.35 -4.50 6.70
CA PRO A 86 -25.14 -3.66 7.61
C PRO A 86 -24.36 -3.11 8.82
N SER A 87 -23.17 -3.65 9.13
CA SER A 87 -22.39 -3.23 10.28
C SER A 87 -21.81 -1.82 10.11
N THR A 88 -22.28 -0.86 10.92
CA THR A 88 -21.77 0.52 10.94
C THR A 88 -20.29 0.62 11.29
N PRO A 89 -19.77 -0.06 12.35
CA PRO A 89 -18.37 0.12 12.74
C PRO A 89 -17.43 -0.36 11.65
N LEU A 90 -17.73 -1.49 11.00
CA LEU A 90 -16.89 -2.04 9.95
C LEU A 90 -16.78 -1.10 8.73
N ARG A 91 -17.85 -0.37 8.39
CA ARG A 91 -17.81 0.64 7.32
C ARG A 91 -16.84 1.77 7.65
N TRP A 92 -16.88 2.29 8.87
CA TRP A 92 -15.94 3.32 9.32
C TRP A 92 -14.51 2.78 9.35
N THR A 93 -14.30 1.55 9.83
CA THR A 93 -12.96 0.94 9.84
C THR A 93 -12.39 0.80 8.43
N VAL A 94 -13.15 0.29 7.45
CA VAL A 94 -12.67 0.13 6.07
C VAL A 94 -12.42 1.50 5.43
N PHE A 95 -13.27 2.50 5.70
CA PHE A 95 -13.05 3.86 5.22
C PHE A 95 -11.75 4.46 5.77
N SER A 96 -11.58 4.45 7.10
CA SER A 96 -10.37 4.96 7.76
C SER A 96 -9.12 4.22 7.30
N LEU A 97 -9.21 2.90 7.20
CA LEU A 97 -8.10 2.05 6.78
C LEU A 97 -7.71 2.28 5.32
N SER A 98 -8.70 2.47 4.42
CA SER A 98 -8.45 2.83 3.02
C SER A 98 -7.79 4.20 2.88
N MET A 99 -8.19 5.18 3.70
CA MET A 99 -7.52 6.49 3.72
C MET A 99 -6.09 6.38 4.23
N ALA A 100 -5.86 5.62 5.31
CA ALA A 100 -4.52 5.37 5.83
C ALA A 100 -3.64 4.66 4.79
N CYS A 101 -4.16 3.64 4.09
CA CYS A 101 -3.47 2.97 2.98
C CYS A 101 -3.06 3.95 1.90
N ALA A 102 -4.00 4.79 1.44
CA ALA A 102 -3.75 5.73 0.34
C ALA A 102 -2.65 6.73 0.69
N LEU A 103 -2.67 7.28 1.91
CA LEU A 103 -1.67 8.21 2.40
C LEU A 103 -0.31 7.52 2.58
N LEU A 104 -0.28 6.35 3.22
CA LEU A 104 0.95 5.62 3.50
C LEU A 104 1.62 5.09 2.23
N SER A 105 0.83 4.61 1.26
CA SER A 105 1.33 4.20 -0.04
C SER A 105 1.86 5.39 -0.85
N LEU A 106 1.21 6.56 -0.73
CA LEU A 106 1.67 7.78 -1.40
C LEU A 106 2.96 8.31 -0.77
N THR A 107 3.09 8.32 0.55
CA THR A 107 4.34 8.71 1.22
C THR A 107 5.46 7.74 0.91
N CYS A 108 5.18 6.44 0.84
CA CYS A 108 6.15 5.44 0.38
C CYS A 108 6.58 5.69 -1.06
N ALA A 109 5.64 5.95 -1.98
CA ALA A 109 5.94 6.28 -3.36
C ALA A 109 6.82 7.53 -3.51
N LEU A 110 6.51 8.60 -2.76
CA LEU A 110 7.33 9.81 -2.74
C LEU A 110 8.72 9.54 -2.16
N GLY A 111 8.82 8.72 -1.11
CA GLY A 111 10.10 8.31 -0.53
C GLY A 111 10.96 7.48 -1.47
N LEU A 112 10.35 6.53 -2.20
CA LEU A 112 11.02 5.74 -3.24
C LEU A 112 11.45 6.63 -4.41
N LEU A 113 10.60 7.55 -4.86
CA LEU A 113 10.93 8.48 -5.92
C LEU A 113 12.09 9.41 -5.53
N ALA A 114 12.08 9.94 -4.31
CA ALA A 114 13.18 10.74 -3.77
C ALA A 114 14.47 9.91 -3.69
N SER A 115 14.37 8.65 -3.26
CA SER A 115 15.50 7.72 -3.19
C SER A 115 16.11 7.49 -4.57
N ILE A 116 15.28 7.19 -5.58
CA ILE A 116 15.70 7.02 -6.97
C ILE A 116 16.33 8.31 -7.52
N ALA A 117 15.72 9.47 -7.28
CA ALA A 117 16.20 10.76 -7.75
C ALA A 117 17.57 11.13 -7.16
N VAL A 118 17.75 10.96 -5.84
CA VAL A 118 19.04 11.17 -5.16
C VAL A 118 20.10 10.21 -5.69
N THR A 119 19.74 8.95 -5.94
CA THR A 119 20.65 7.95 -6.52
C THR A 119 21.14 8.37 -7.92
N PHE A 120 20.27 8.89 -8.78
CA PHE A 120 20.68 9.43 -10.08
C PHE A 120 21.52 10.72 -9.96
N ALA A 121 21.11 11.65 -9.09
CA ALA A 121 21.81 12.92 -8.88
C ALA A 121 23.24 12.72 -8.34
N THR A 122 23.44 11.70 -7.51
CA THR A 122 24.75 11.33 -6.95
C THR A 122 25.56 10.39 -7.85
N LYS A 123 25.12 10.13 -9.09
CA LYS A 123 25.72 9.16 -10.03
C LYS A 123 25.93 7.77 -9.40
N GLY A 124 25.08 7.37 -8.47
CA GLY A 124 25.18 6.10 -7.75
C GLY A 124 26.23 6.03 -6.63
N ARG A 125 27.00 7.11 -6.37
CA ARG A 125 28.08 7.10 -5.35
C ARG A 125 27.60 6.74 -3.94
N ALA A 126 26.37 7.11 -3.57
CA ALA A 126 25.80 6.78 -2.26
C ALA A 126 25.51 5.28 -2.07
N LEU A 127 25.21 4.55 -3.16
CA LEU A 127 25.08 3.09 -3.15
C LEU A 127 26.44 2.38 -3.26
N LEU A 128 27.44 3.06 -3.85
CA LEU A 128 28.80 2.55 -4.03
C LEU A 128 29.77 2.90 -2.88
N ALA A 129 29.33 3.65 -1.87
CA ALA A 129 30.15 4.02 -0.70
C ALA A 129 30.66 2.80 0.11
N ALA A 130 30.10 1.61 -0.13
CA ALA A 130 30.60 0.35 0.45
C ALA A 130 31.88 -0.18 -0.22
N CYS A 131 32.28 0.32 -1.40
CA CYS A 131 33.61 0.08 -1.95
C CYS A 131 34.45 1.36 -1.69
N THR A 132 35.61 1.22 -1.04
CA THR A 132 36.54 2.33 -0.78
C THR A 132 37.17 2.80 -2.09
N PHE A 133 36.67 3.90 -2.67
CA PHE A 133 37.32 4.57 -3.80
C PHE A 133 38.41 5.49 -3.27
N GLU A 134 39.65 5.02 -3.22
CA GLU A 134 40.76 5.74 -2.60
C GLU A 134 41.36 6.86 -3.49
N ASN A 135 41.02 7.00 -4.78
CA ASN A 135 41.61 8.07 -5.61
C ASN A 135 40.77 8.47 -6.84
N PRO A 136 40.49 9.77 -7.09
CA PRO A 136 39.77 10.25 -8.28
C PRO A 136 40.54 10.23 -9.62
N GLU A 137 41.85 9.92 -9.64
CA GLU A 137 42.69 10.10 -10.84
C GLU A 137 43.08 8.80 -11.58
N LEU A 138 42.60 7.61 -11.16
CA LEU A 138 42.90 6.36 -11.86
C LEU A 138 41.70 5.39 -11.83
N PRO A 139 40.94 5.22 -12.94
CA PRO A 139 39.78 4.32 -13.02
C PRO A 139 40.08 2.82 -12.99
N THR A 140 41.31 2.41 -12.68
CA THR A 140 41.77 1.03 -12.84
C THR A 140 42.17 0.45 -11.49
N LEU A 141 41.55 -0.71 -11.17
CA LEU A 141 41.69 -1.52 -9.96
C LEU A 141 40.91 -1.00 -8.74
N ALA A 142 39.68 -1.49 -8.60
CA ALA A 142 39.02 -1.64 -7.31
C ALA A 142 39.65 -2.85 -6.60
N PRO A 143 40.48 -2.68 -5.56
CA PRO A 143 40.94 -3.81 -4.76
C PRO A 143 39.79 -4.14 -3.79
N ASP A 144 39.29 -5.37 -3.88
CA ASP A 144 38.42 -6.04 -2.90
C ASP A 144 36.98 -5.54 -2.72
N CYS A 145 36.20 -5.51 -3.80
CA CYS A 145 34.75 -5.71 -3.70
C CYS A 145 34.42 -7.14 -4.23
N PRO A 146 34.00 -8.10 -3.36
CA PRO A 146 33.79 -9.51 -3.75
C PRO A 146 32.60 -9.75 -4.70
N PHE A 147 31.88 -8.68 -5.07
CA PHE A 147 30.76 -8.71 -6.01
C PHE A 147 30.88 -7.55 -6.98
N ASP A 148 30.51 -7.77 -8.24
CA ASP A 148 30.46 -6.73 -9.27
C ASP A 148 29.37 -5.69 -8.92
N PRO A 149 29.74 -4.45 -8.55
CA PRO A 149 28.82 -3.44 -8.03
C PRO A 149 27.82 -2.94 -9.08
N THR A 150 28.14 -3.08 -10.37
CA THR A 150 27.27 -2.61 -11.46
C THR A 150 25.97 -3.41 -11.57
N ARG A 151 26.01 -4.72 -11.32
CA ARG A 151 24.87 -5.64 -11.44
C ARG A 151 23.89 -5.51 -10.26
N ILE A 152 24.42 -5.32 -9.07
CA ILE A 152 23.64 -5.17 -7.83
C ILE A 152 22.90 -3.83 -7.82
N TYR A 153 23.58 -2.76 -8.23
CA TYR A 153 22.98 -1.43 -8.38
C TYR A 153 21.76 -1.43 -9.32
N SER A 154 21.90 -2.03 -10.51
CA SER A 154 20.80 -2.11 -11.48
C SER A 154 19.62 -2.93 -10.92
N SER A 155 19.88 -3.99 -10.16
CA SER A 155 18.84 -4.87 -9.63
C SER A 155 18.04 -4.18 -8.52
N SER A 156 18.71 -3.48 -7.60
CA SER A 156 18.04 -2.72 -6.52
C SER A 156 17.20 -1.55 -7.07
N LEU A 157 17.72 -0.84 -8.08
CA LEU A 157 17.00 0.26 -8.72
C LEU A 157 15.76 -0.25 -9.46
N CYS A 158 15.86 -1.41 -10.14
CA CYS A 158 14.69 -2.07 -10.73
C CYS A 158 13.65 -2.45 -9.67
N LEU A 159 14.07 -3.01 -8.54
CA LEU A 159 13.15 -3.35 -7.45
C LEU A 159 12.47 -2.11 -6.85
N TRP A 160 13.19 -1.01 -6.67
CA TRP A 160 12.59 0.27 -6.24
C TRP A 160 11.58 0.81 -7.25
N ALA A 161 11.89 0.73 -8.55
CA ALA A 161 10.96 1.15 -9.60
C ALA A 161 9.69 0.28 -9.64
N ILE A 162 9.84 -1.04 -9.47
CA ILE A 162 8.72 -1.98 -9.39
C ILE A 162 7.88 -1.69 -8.13
N SER A 163 8.51 -1.54 -6.97
CA SER A 163 7.82 -1.16 -5.72
C SER A 163 7.10 0.18 -5.84
N LEU A 164 7.69 1.16 -6.53
CA LEU A 164 7.05 2.46 -6.78
C LEU A 164 5.74 2.28 -7.58
N ILE A 165 5.75 1.46 -8.62
CA ILE A 165 4.54 1.16 -9.42
C ILE A 165 3.48 0.49 -8.53
N PHE A 166 3.88 -0.46 -7.69
CA PHE A 166 2.95 -1.10 -6.77
C PHE A 166 2.36 -0.13 -5.74
N CYS A 167 3.17 0.72 -5.11
CA CYS A 167 2.66 1.75 -4.18
C CYS A 167 1.64 2.70 -4.84
N LEU A 168 1.85 3.06 -6.11
CA LEU A 168 0.88 3.87 -6.86
C LEU A 168 -0.41 3.10 -7.12
N ALA A 169 -0.32 1.83 -7.52
CA ALA A 169 -1.49 0.97 -7.74
C ALA A 169 -2.28 0.71 -6.44
N GLU A 170 -1.59 0.51 -5.32
CA GLU A 170 -2.16 0.40 -3.98
C GLU A 170 -2.88 1.69 -3.59
N SER A 171 -2.23 2.85 -3.75
CA SER A 171 -2.83 4.13 -3.45
C SER A 171 -4.10 4.36 -4.29
N MET A 172 -4.03 4.09 -5.60
CA MET A 172 -5.18 4.21 -6.50
C MET A 172 -6.33 3.29 -6.08
N SER A 173 -6.06 2.01 -5.81
CA SER A 173 -7.08 1.05 -5.40
C SER A 173 -7.67 1.37 -4.01
N ALA A 174 -6.85 1.84 -3.07
CA ALA A 174 -7.28 2.31 -1.77
C ALA A 174 -8.16 3.57 -1.86
N VAL A 175 -7.81 4.54 -2.71
CA VAL A 175 -8.66 5.71 -3.00
C VAL A 175 -9.99 5.27 -3.59
N ARG A 176 -10.00 4.34 -4.55
CA ARG A 176 -11.26 3.79 -5.10
C ARG A 176 -12.11 3.13 -4.03
N CYS A 177 -11.50 2.36 -3.13
CA CYS A 177 -12.20 1.77 -1.99
C CYS A 177 -12.79 2.84 -1.07
N ALA A 178 -12.01 3.88 -0.72
CA ALA A 178 -12.48 5.00 0.09
C ALA A 178 -13.65 5.76 -0.56
N GLN A 179 -13.63 5.95 -1.90
CA GLN A 179 -14.75 6.57 -2.63
C GLN A 179 -16.02 5.71 -2.58
N LEU A 180 -15.91 4.40 -2.78
CA LEU A 180 -17.03 3.47 -2.65
C LEU A 180 -17.62 3.50 -1.23
N MET A 181 -16.75 3.52 -0.23
CA MET A 181 -17.14 3.60 1.18
C MET A 181 -17.79 4.93 1.52
N HIS A 182 -17.25 6.04 1.04
CA HIS A 182 -17.83 7.36 1.22
C HIS A 182 -19.24 7.44 0.63
N GLY A 183 -19.47 6.86 -0.56
CA GLY A 183 -20.81 6.71 -1.13
C GLY A 183 -21.76 5.92 -0.23
N LEU A 184 -21.28 4.80 0.32
CA LEU A 184 -22.05 3.97 1.26
C LEU A 184 -22.37 4.68 2.59
N LEU A 185 -21.48 5.53 3.09
CA LEU A 185 -21.70 6.35 4.29
C LEU A 185 -22.71 7.49 4.01
N LYS A 186 -22.61 8.17 2.87
CA LYS A 186 -23.54 9.26 2.47
C LYS A 186 -24.99 8.81 2.31
N LEU A 187 -25.21 7.56 1.93
CA LEU A 187 -26.56 6.99 1.82
C LEU A 187 -27.22 6.73 3.18
N ARG A 188 -26.52 6.95 4.30
CA ARG A 188 -26.92 6.51 5.65
C ARG A 188 -27.23 7.55 6.73
N PRO A 189 -27.40 8.87 6.51
CA PRO A 189 -28.10 9.68 7.51
C PRO A 189 -29.54 9.16 7.77
N TRP A 190 -30.11 8.35 6.85
CA TRP A 190 -31.54 8.00 6.81
C TRP A 190 -31.91 6.54 7.12
N TRP A 191 -30.99 5.71 7.63
CA TRP A 191 -31.31 4.30 7.97
C TRP A 191 -31.65 4.08 9.46
N GLY A 192 -31.84 5.16 10.22
CA GLY A 192 -32.18 5.14 11.65
C GLY A 192 -33.67 5.17 11.98
N LYS A 193 -34.58 5.22 10.99
CA LYS A 193 -36.02 5.06 11.23
C LYS A 193 -36.46 3.67 10.77
N SER A 194 -36.25 2.68 11.63
CA SER A 194 -36.91 1.39 11.48
C SER A 194 -38.43 1.62 11.52
N CYS A 195 -39.11 1.15 10.48
CA CYS A 195 -40.54 0.98 10.44
C CYS A 195 -40.98 0.15 11.65
N HIS A 196 -41.72 0.77 12.58
CA HIS A 196 -42.57 0.03 13.49
C HIS A 196 -43.70 -0.59 12.65
N HIS A 197 -43.60 -1.89 12.40
CA HIS A 197 -44.69 -2.66 11.83
C HIS A 197 -45.72 -2.91 12.94
N THR A 198 -46.61 -1.95 13.19
CA THR A 198 -47.87 -2.22 13.90
C THR A 198 -48.68 -3.14 13.00
N LYS A 199 -48.83 -4.41 13.38
CA LYS A 199 -49.81 -5.30 12.76
C LYS A 199 -51.19 -4.81 13.19
N PRO A 200 -52.12 -4.46 12.29
CA PRO A 200 -53.52 -4.34 12.67
C PRO A 200 -54.02 -5.74 13.04
N PHE A 201 -54.37 -5.89 14.32
CA PHE A 201 -55.11 -7.03 14.84
C PHE A 201 -56.51 -6.97 14.22
N LEU A 202 -56.70 -7.63 13.07
CA LEU A 202 -58.03 -7.86 12.52
C LEU A 202 -58.60 -9.11 13.21
N LEU A 203 -59.52 -8.90 14.14
CA LEU A 203 -60.55 -9.89 14.47
C LEU A 203 -61.36 -10.19 13.20
N PRO A 204 -61.83 -11.43 13.06
CA PRO A 204 -63.24 -11.59 12.73
C PRO A 204 -63.91 -12.68 13.58
N ILE A 205 -65.04 -12.27 14.18
CA ILE A 205 -66.27 -13.01 14.53
C ILE A 205 -66.12 -14.19 15.49
#